data_AF-A0A9C9Y5Q2-F1
#
_entry.id   AF-A0A9C9Y5Q2-F1
#
_cell.length_a   1.000
_cell.length_b   1.000
_cell.length_c   1.000
_cell.angle_alpha   90.00
_cell.angle_beta   90.00
_cell.angle_gamma   90.00
#
_symmetry.space_group_name_H-M   'P 1'
#
loop_
_entity.id
_entity.type
_entity.pdbx_description
1 polymer ?
#
loop_
_entity_poly.entity_id
_entity_poly.type
_entity_poly.pdbx_seq_one_letter_code
_entity_poly.pdbx_strand_id
1 'polypeptide(L)' 'MYWYINNTFFGTTKDLHEMAILPKPGKYTITVMDNLGNESKRKIDIKE' A
#
# COMPACT_ATOMS: atom_id res chain seq x y z
N MET A 1 -1.00 -0.47 10.97
CA MET A 1 -1.67 -0.04 9.72
C MET A 1 -1.85 -1.23 8.80
N TYR A 2 -2.96 -1.26 8.05
CA TYR A 2 -3.28 -2.25 7.02
C TYR A 2 -2.93 -1.71 5.65
N TRP A 3 -2.19 -2.48 4.87
CA TRP A 3 -1.71 -2.11 3.55
C TRP A 3 -2.45 -2.88 2.47
N TYR A 4 -2.86 -2.16 1.44
CA TYR A 4 -3.48 -2.71 0.25
C TYR A 4 -2.75 -2.19 -0.98
N ILE A 5 -2.60 -3.07 -1.96
CA ILE A 5 -2.13 -2.71 -3.30
C ILE A 5 -3.30 -2.97 -4.24
N ASN A 6 -3.76 -1.91 -4.89
CA ASN A 6 -5.04 -1.83 -5.57
C ASN A 6 -6.19 -2.17 -4.62
N ASN A 7 -6.75 -3.36 -4.75
CA ASN A 7 -7.86 -3.85 -3.92
C ASN A 7 -7.47 -5.14 -3.17
N THR A 8 -6.19 -5.48 -3.15
CA THR A 8 -5.66 -6.69 -2.52
C THR A 8 -4.95 -6.34 -1.23
N PHE A 9 -5.37 -6.97 -0.12
CA PHE A 9 -4.67 -6.84 1.16
C PHE A 9 -3.27 -7.44 1.06
N PHE A 10 -2.27 -6.68 1.49
CA PHE A 10 -0.86 -7.09 1.41
C PHE A 10 -0.28 -7.42 2.78
N GLY A 11 -0.67 -6.70 3.84
CA GLY A 11 -0.16 -6.98 5.18
C GLY A 11 -0.38 -5.85 6.18
N THR A 12 0.21 -5.99 7.37
CA THR A 12 0.19 -4.94 8.39
C THR A 12 1.59 -4.56 8.85
N THR A 13 1.73 -3.31 9.29
CA THR A 13 2.94 -2.78 9.95
C THR A 13 2.55 -2.12 11.27
N LYS A 14 3.48 -2.05 12.23
CA LYS A 14 3.24 -1.43 13.56
C LYS A 14 4.19 -0.27 13.86
N ASP A 15 5.49 -0.45 13.67
CA ASP A 15 6.48 0.51 14.19
C ASP A 15 6.91 1.54 13.15
N LEU A 16 7.66 1.11 12.13
CA LEU A 16 8.26 2.02 11.13
C LEU A 16 7.32 2.41 9.99
N HIS A 17 6.13 1.79 9.92
CA HIS A 17 5.16 2.01 8.83
C HIS A 17 5.76 1.84 7.41
N GLU A 18 6.77 0.98 7.28
CA GLU A 18 7.45 0.69 6.01
C GLU A 18 7.15 -0.72 5.54
N MET A 19 7.06 -0.89 4.23
CA MET A 19 6.78 -2.17 3.58
C MET A 19 7.55 -2.26 2.26
N ALA A 20 8.49 -3.20 2.20
CA ALA A 20 9.26 -3.46 0.98
C ALA A 20 8.45 -4.33 0.01
N ILE A 21 8.38 -3.90 -1.24
CA ILE A 21 7.70 -4.62 -2.32
C ILE A 21 8.54 -4.57 -3.59
N LEU A 22 8.49 -5.64 -4.39
CA LEU A 22 9.08 -5.72 -5.73
C LEU A 22 7.98 -5.87 -6.78
N PRO A 23 7.20 -4.81 -7.04
CA PRO A 23 6.15 -4.82 -8.05
C PRO A 23 6.76 -4.83 -9.45
N LYS A 24 6.03 -5.43 -10.39
CA LYS A 24 6.32 -5.31 -11.82
C LYS A 24 5.97 -3.90 -12.32
N PRO A 25 6.49 -3.46 -13.48
CA PRO A 25 6.03 -2.23 -14.11
C PRO A 25 4.51 -2.20 -14.27
N GLY A 26 3.91 -1.05 -14.01
CA GLY A 26 2.46 -0.86 -14.04
C GLY A 26 1.94 0.21 -13.09
N LYS A 27 0.64 0.44 -13.18
CA LYS A 27 -0.07 1.41 -12.33
C LYS A 27 -0.64 0.72 -11.11
N TYR A 28 -0.34 1.28 -9.94
CA TYR A 28 -0.80 0.76 -8.65
C TYR A 28 -1.43 1.86 -7.82
N THR A 29 -2.45 1.48 -7.04
CA THR A 29 -3.02 2.31 -5.98
C THR A 29 -2.65 1.70 -4.64
N ILE A 30 -1.77 2.35 -3.90
CA ILE A 30 -1.45 1.96 -2.53
C ILE A 30 -2.52 2.57 -1.63
N THR A 31 -3.16 1.75 -0.80
CA THR A 31 -4.09 2.20 0.24
C THR A 31 -3.56 1.77 1.60
N VAL A 32 -3.46 2.71 2.53
CA VAL A 32 -3.10 2.46 3.92
C VAL A 32 -4.29 2.81 4.79
N MET A 33 -4.70 1.90 5.66
CA MET A 33 -5.81 2.09 6.58
C MET A 33 -5.34 1.91 8.03
N ASP A 34 -5.83 2.76 8.94
CA ASP A 34 -5.61 2.61 10.38
C ASP A 34 -6.74 1.81 11.07
N ASN A 35 -6.63 1.62 12.38
CA ASN A 35 -7.61 0.85 13.15
C ASN A 35 -8.95 1.59 13.36
N LEU A 36 -9.01 2.88 13.02
CA LEU A 36 -10.21 3.71 13.11
C LEU A 36 -10.93 3.79 11.76
N GLY A 37 -10.38 3.15 10.72
CA GLY A 37 -10.93 3.14 9.36
C GLY A 37 -10.53 4.34 8.52
N ASN A 38 -9.62 5.20 8.98
CA ASN A 38 -9.09 6.28 8.15
C ASN A 38 -8.21 5.68 7.06
N GLU A 39 -8.40 6.12 5.81
CA GLU A 39 -7.63 5.66 4.66
C GLU A 39 -6.80 6.78 4.02
N SER A 40 -5.62 6.41 3.54
CA SER A 40 -4.77 7.24 2.68
C SER A 40 -4.44 6.48 1.40
N LYS A 41 -4.66 7.14 0.25
CA LYS A 41 -4.49 6.54 -1.08
C LYS A 41 -3.42 7.25 -1.87
N ARG A 42 -2.52 6.49 -2.50
CA ARG A 42 -1.47 7.00 -3.40
C ARG A 42 -1.45 6.20 -4.69
N LYS A 43 -1.52 6.90 -5.82
CA LYS A 43 -1.34 6.30 -7.14
C LYS A 43 0.11 6.43 -7.56
N ILE A 44 0.72 5.32 -7.96
CA ILE A 44 2.08 5.27 -8.49
C ILE A 44 2.07 4.58 -9.84
N ASP A 45 3.00 4.99 -10.69
CA ASP A 45 3.24 4.39 -12.01
C ASP A 45 4.70 3.93 -12.04
N ILE A 46 4.88 2.61 -12.09
CA ILE A 46 6.21 1.99 -12.09
C ILE A 46 6.57 1.74 -13.55
N LYS A 47 7.63 2.39 -14.00
CA LYS A 47 8.18 2.24 -15.34
C LYS A 47 9.32 1.21 -15.32
N GLU A 48 9.60 0.62 -16.48
CA GLU A 48 10.80 -0.19 -16.72
C GLU A 48 12.10 0.60 -16.52
#